data_AF-A0A3B9CUD8-F1
#
_entry.id   AF-A0A3B9CUD8-F1
#
_cell.length_a   1.000
_cell.length_b   1.000
_cell.length_c   1.000
_cell.angle_alpha   90.00
_cell.angle_beta   90.00
_cell.angle_gamma   90.00
#
_symmetry.space_group_name_H-M   'P 1'
#
loop_
_entity.id
_entity.type
_entity.pdbx_description
1 polymer ?
#
loop_
_entity_poly.entity_id
_entity_poly.type
_entity_poly.pdbx_seq_one_letter_code
_entity_poly.pdbx_strand_id
1 'polypeptide(L)'
;MLPAMSPGSIRPRVNMTAAFFRTLNCLILTSITAFAEEPPEINYQVTFDHRAQHFAHIEMTIPATVTGRVEVVMPVWTPGSYLVREYARHIDQLVAADEEQTPLEVTRGSRDRWVINAEGKEGTIRVSYRLYCRELSVRTNWVDSQMAILNGAATFLTVPELRNRKHRVSIVVPERWQVATALEKEDESYIGETFEQLVDSPIVAAPLQVSNFEVGDTPHRLVHFGDASLWGTTRSVEDVKKIVAAHQKFWGCTPYPHYTFLNAIVESRGGLEHDNSTLLMTGRFSSRDPEKYEDWLSLVSHEFFHTWNVRRLRPVELRHYDLQNENYTRSLWVAEGITSYYEDLLLVRAGVLRKGSWLKRLSKDIAKLQQTPGRLQQSLSDSSYDTWIKFYRPHENSRNVHVSYYTKGAVVAFLLDARIREITGNRKSLDDVMRKLYEQFVDTGYSPEDFGKTCSDVAGRDMTEWLAEHVEQASELDYEPALKWYGLTFDPPAKPVGATEAGKKKIWLGAEFESAHANPVFSRIRSDGPAAAAGINVGDELIAVNDIRSTKSGIEKQLQQYAVGETLDLLIARRGRLRHLEMKATAEPKQKWQLRPLAGASGYQKSRLDSLLK
;
A
#
# COMPACT_ATOMS: atom_id res chain seq x y z
N MET A 1 7.54 56.18 56.90
CA MET A 1 7.60 57.52 56.27
C MET A 1 6.29 57.76 55.53
N LEU A 2 5.34 58.44 56.19
CA LEU A 2 4.35 59.32 55.57
C LEU A 2 5.04 60.69 55.31
N PRO A 3 4.41 61.74 54.73
CA PRO A 3 3.39 61.85 53.66
C PRO A 3 3.60 63.08 52.72
N ALA A 4 2.69 63.29 51.75
CA ALA A 4 2.14 64.61 51.34
C ALA A 4 0.89 64.38 50.45
N MET A 5 -0.35 64.50 50.93
CA MET A 5 -1.25 65.70 50.95
C MET A 5 -1.50 66.35 49.56
N SER A 6 -2.66 66.26 48.88
CA SER A 6 -4.04 66.84 49.09
C SER A 6 -4.24 68.20 48.34
N PRO A 7 -5.44 68.83 48.14
CA PRO A 7 -6.85 68.41 47.86
C PRO A 7 -7.59 69.25 46.75
N GLY A 8 -8.89 68.97 46.51
CA GLY A 8 -9.91 69.98 46.10
C GLY A 8 -11.10 69.41 45.31
N SER A 9 -12.18 68.90 45.91
CA SER A 9 -13.47 69.56 46.29
C SER A 9 -14.20 70.38 45.20
N ILE A 10 -15.48 70.04 44.95
CA ILE A 10 -16.69 70.90 45.13
C ILE A 10 -17.99 70.05 44.97
N ARG A 11 -18.94 70.23 45.91
CA ARG A 11 -20.36 69.75 45.97
C ARG A 11 -21.31 70.84 45.36
N PRO A 12 -22.68 70.81 45.33
CA PRO A 12 -23.66 69.98 46.08
C PRO A 12 -25.05 69.64 45.44
N ARG A 13 -25.81 68.80 46.16
CA ARG A 13 -27.28 68.75 46.46
C ARG A 13 -28.32 69.07 45.38
N VAL A 14 -29.41 68.27 45.34
CA VAL A 14 -30.80 68.65 45.73
C VAL A 14 -31.67 67.39 45.87
N ASN A 15 -32.56 67.42 46.87
CA ASN A 15 -33.59 66.42 47.24
C ASN A 15 -34.94 66.69 46.54
N MET A 16 -35.80 65.67 46.60
CA MET A 16 -37.27 65.68 46.77
C MET A 16 -38.20 65.40 45.57
N THR A 17 -39.13 64.45 45.85
CA THR A 17 -40.51 64.25 45.35
C THR A 17 -40.66 63.77 43.90
N ALA A 18 -41.55 62.85 43.50
CA ALA A 18 -42.80 62.32 44.05
C ALA A 18 -43.11 60.92 43.47
N ALA A 19 -44.11 60.26 44.05
CA ALA A 19 -44.69 58.97 43.66
C ALA A 19 -45.29 58.94 42.23
N PHE A 20 -45.38 57.75 41.61
CA PHE A 20 -46.60 57.17 41.00
C PHE A 20 -46.32 55.84 40.25
N PHE A 21 -47.25 54.88 40.44
CA PHE A 21 -47.64 53.73 39.59
C PHE A 21 -46.58 52.71 39.10
N ARG A 22 -46.63 51.50 39.69
CA ARG A 22 -46.16 50.26 39.07
C ARG A 22 -47.21 49.73 38.11
N THR A 23 -46.97 49.87 36.81
CA THR A 23 -47.65 49.10 35.76
C THR A 23 -46.74 47.92 35.39
N LEU A 24 -47.23 46.70 35.60
CA LEU A 24 -46.54 45.46 35.28
C LEU A 24 -46.66 45.20 33.77
N ASN A 25 -45.60 45.47 33.00
CA ASN A 25 -45.48 45.02 31.62
C ASN A 25 -44.83 43.63 31.61
N CYS A 26 -45.62 42.59 31.34
CA CYS A 26 -45.12 41.29 30.90
C CYS A 26 -44.56 41.43 29.48
N LEU A 27 -43.23 41.50 29.34
CA LEU A 27 -42.57 41.19 28.08
C LEU A 27 -42.57 39.67 27.92
N ILE A 28 -43.37 39.17 26.97
CA ILE A 28 -43.21 37.82 26.43
C ILE A 28 -41.97 37.88 25.53
N LEU A 29 -40.83 37.41 26.04
CA LEU A 29 -39.66 37.08 25.24
C LEU A 29 -39.96 35.79 24.48
N THR A 30 -40.40 35.91 23.23
CA THR A 30 -40.38 34.82 22.27
C THR A 30 -38.92 34.49 21.96
N SER A 31 -38.39 33.45 22.60
CA SER A 31 -37.14 32.83 22.22
C SER A 31 -37.28 32.27 20.80
N ILE A 32 -36.77 32.99 19.81
CA ILE A 32 -36.55 32.44 18.47
C ILE A 32 -35.38 31.47 18.62
N THR A 33 -35.69 30.18 18.82
CA THR A 33 -34.73 29.12 18.54
C THR A 33 -34.48 29.16 17.04
N ALA A 34 -33.39 29.78 16.63
CA ALA A 34 -32.83 29.52 15.31
C ALA A 34 -32.51 28.02 15.28
N PHE A 35 -33.34 27.24 14.59
CA PHE A 35 -32.94 25.91 14.17
C PHE A 35 -31.72 26.13 13.28
N ALA A 36 -30.53 25.83 13.80
CA ALA A 36 -29.36 25.72 12.96
C ALA A 36 -29.67 24.57 12.00
N GLU A 37 -29.86 24.90 10.73
CA GLU A 37 -30.04 23.91 9.67
C GLU A 37 -28.83 22.98 9.73
N GLU A 38 -29.08 21.68 9.90
CA GLU A 38 -28.00 20.72 10.01
C GLU A 38 -27.12 20.82 8.76
N PRO A 39 -25.79 20.79 8.92
CA PRO A 39 -24.88 20.88 7.80
C PRO A 39 -25.24 19.81 6.76
N PRO A 40 -25.43 20.13 5.45
CA PRO A 40 -25.67 19.12 4.42
C PRO A 40 -24.66 17.99 4.48
N GLU A 41 -25.18 16.77 4.51
CA GLU A 41 -24.47 15.49 4.55
C GLU A 41 -25.07 14.54 3.49
N ILE A 42 -24.28 13.57 3.03
CA ILE A 42 -24.76 12.53 2.11
C ILE A 42 -25.01 11.25 2.91
N ASN A 43 -26.18 10.65 2.70
CA ASN A 43 -26.56 9.40 3.35
C ASN A 43 -26.50 8.24 2.34
N TYR A 44 -25.96 7.09 2.75
CA TYR A 44 -25.92 5.87 1.97
C TYR A 44 -26.62 4.74 2.71
N GLN A 45 -27.40 3.96 2.00
CA GLN A 45 -27.85 2.64 2.44
C GLN A 45 -27.25 1.58 1.53
N VAL A 46 -26.67 0.54 2.13
CA VAL A 46 -26.07 -0.60 1.42
C VAL A 46 -26.81 -1.87 1.79
N THR A 47 -27.34 -2.59 0.81
CA THR A 47 -28.02 -3.89 1.01
C THR A 47 -27.39 -5.01 0.16
N PHE A 48 -27.63 -6.26 0.57
CA PHE A 48 -27.02 -7.47 0.01
C PHE A 48 -28.05 -8.53 -0.43
N ASP A 49 -29.23 -8.09 -0.88
CA ASP A 49 -30.35 -8.96 -1.25
C ASP A 49 -29.99 -9.94 -2.39
N HIS A 50 -29.13 -9.47 -3.30
CA HIS A 50 -28.65 -10.24 -4.45
C HIS A 50 -27.19 -10.72 -4.31
N ARG A 51 -26.71 -10.89 -3.07
CA ARG A 51 -25.32 -11.29 -2.79
C ARG A 51 -24.88 -12.60 -3.45
N ALA A 52 -25.78 -13.57 -3.61
CA ALA A 52 -25.48 -14.83 -4.32
C ALA A 52 -25.15 -14.63 -5.81
N GLN A 53 -25.51 -13.48 -6.37
CA GLN A 53 -25.20 -13.05 -7.74
C GLN A 53 -24.07 -12.00 -7.76
N HIS A 54 -23.41 -11.78 -6.63
CA HIS A 54 -22.32 -10.83 -6.45
C HIS A 54 -22.72 -9.36 -6.52
N PHE A 55 -23.96 -9.01 -6.19
CA PHE A 55 -24.41 -7.62 -6.17
C PHE A 55 -24.57 -7.07 -4.75
N ALA A 56 -24.15 -5.82 -4.58
CA ALA A 56 -24.64 -4.92 -3.54
C ALA A 56 -25.58 -3.88 -4.18
N HIS A 57 -26.58 -3.42 -3.43
CA HIS A 57 -27.41 -2.29 -3.81
C HIS A 57 -27.01 -1.08 -2.98
N ILE A 58 -26.83 0.07 -3.63
CA ILE A 58 -26.49 1.32 -2.97
C ILE A 58 -27.59 2.33 -3.28
N GLU A 59 -28.18 2.90 -2.24
CA GLU A 59 -29.01 4.09 -2.32
C GLU A 59 -28.26 5.25 -1.67
N MET A 60 -28.01 6.31 -2.43
CA MET A 60 -27.37 7.54 -2.00
C MET A 60 -28.43 8.65 -1.96
N THR A 61 -28.58 9.31 -0.82
CA THR A 61 -29.47 10.46 -0.64
C THR A 61 -28.64 11.73 -0.55
N ILE A 62 -28.87 12.64 -1.50
CA ILE A 62 -28.26 13.96 -1.59
C ILE A 62 -29.19 14.97 -0.89
N PRO A 63 -28.66 15.86 -0.04
CA PRO A 63 -29.48 16.78 0.75
C PRO A 63 -30.17 17.83 -0.13
N ALA A 64 -31.33 18.31 0.32
CA ALA A 64 -32.19 19.26 -0.40
C ALA A 64 -31.53 20.61 -0.74
N THR A 65 -30.38 20.93 -0.10
CA THR A 65 -29.59 22.12 -0.40
C THR A 65 -28.90 22.05 -1.78
N VAL A 66 -28.80 20.86 -2.39
CA VAL A 66 -28.22 20.67 -3.72
C VAL A 66 -29.34 20.65 -4.76
N THR A 67 -29.32 21.60 -5.69
CA THR A 67 -30.40 21.81 -6.68
C THR A 67 -29.86 21.99 -8.10
N GLY A 68 -30.74 21.95 -9.10
CA GLY A 68 -30.37 22.18 -10.50
C GLY A 68 -29.69 20.97 -11.14
N ARG A 69 -28.57 21.20 -11.84
CA ARG A 69 -27.80 20.11 -12.46
C ARG A 69 -26.75 19.60 -11.47
N VAL A 70 -26.95 18.38 -10.99
CA VAL A 70 -26.10 17.77 -9.96
C VAL A 70 -25.15 16.77 -10.62
N GLU A 71 -23.85 16.92 -10.34
CA GLU A 71 -22.85 15.94 -10.78
C GLU A 71 -22.55 14.95 -9.66
N VAL A 72 -22.59 13.66 -9.98
CA VAL A 72 -22.10 12.60 -9.09
C VAL A 72 -20.93 11.87 -9.74
N VAL A 73 -19.90 11.58 -8.94
CA VAL A 73 -18.62 11.06 -9.42
C VAL A 73 -18.19 9.82 -8.64
N MET A 74 -17.55 8.88 -9.34
CA MET A 74 -16.87 7.73 -8.74
C MET A 74 -15.34 7.92 -8.84
N PRO A 75 -14.56 7.56 -7.81
CA PRO A 75 -13.11 7.42 -7.96
C PRO A 75 -12.73 6.46 -9.10
N VAL A 76 -11.59 6.70 -9.75
CA VAL A 76 -11.04 5.80 -10.77
C VAL A 76 -9.89 4.95 -10.26
N TRP A 77 -9.39 5.23 -9.06
CA TRP A 77 -8.33 4.51 -8.36
C TRP A 77 -8.51 4.68 -6.84
N THR A 78 -7.69 4.01 -6.04
CA THR A 78 -7.72 4.10 -4.57
C THR A 78 -6.31 4.41 -4.03
N PRO A 79 -6.17 5.29 -3.03
CA PRO A 79 -4.91 5.51 -2.31
C PRO A 79 -4.25 4.20 -1.87
N GLY A 80 -2.91 4.16 -1.91
CA GLY A 80 -2.10 2.95 -1.68
C GLY A 80 -1.97 2.01 -2.89
N SER A 81 -2.67 2.30 -3.98
CA SER A 81 -2.66 1.42 -5.15
C SER A 81 -2.77 2.18 -6.48
N TYR A 82 -1.60 2.62 -6.94
CA TYR A 82 -1.33 3.55 -8.05
C TYR A 82 -1.61 2.96 -9.45
N LEU A 83 -2.87 2.63 -9.70
CA LEU A 83 -3.38 2.15 -10.98
C LEU A 83 -4.83 2.63 -11.17
N VAL A 84 -5.09 3.30 -12.29
CA VAL A 84 -6.46 3.59 -12.74
C VAL A 84 -7.16 2.28 -13.08
N ARG A 85 -8.24 2.00 -12.34
CA ARG A 85 -9.05 0.78 -12.40
C ARG A 85 -10.43 1.00 -13.00
N GLU A 86 -10.91 2.23 -13.17
CA GLU A 86 -12.24 2.52 -13.75
C GLU A 86 -13.36 1.75 -13.03
N TYR A 87 -13.53 2.00 -11.71
CA TYR A 87 -14.50 1.29 -10.88
C TYR A 87 -15.95 1.44 -11.39
N ALA A 88 -16.26 2.56 -12.04
CA ALA A 88 -17.55 2.85 -12.63
C ALA A 88 -18.05 1.82 -13.66
N ARG A 89 -17.18 0.94 -14.18
CA ARG A 89 -17.58 -0.19 -15.05
C ARG A 89 -18.43 -1.24 -14.34
N HIS A 90 -18.42 -1.25 -13.00
CA HIS A 90 -19.15 -2.20 -12.16
C HIS A 90 -20.52 -1.66 -11.71
N ILE A 91 -20.87 -0.42 -12.06
CA ILE A 91 -22.19 0.17 -11.79
C ILE A 91 -23.19 -0.28 -12.85
N ASP A 92 -24.28 -0.89 -12.40
CA ASP A 92 -25.44 -1.28 -13.19
C ASP A 92 -26.66 -0.43 -12.80
N GLN A 93 -27.45 -0.04 -13.80
CA GLN A 93 -28.78 0.56 -13.62
C GLN A 93 -28.81 1.76 -12.66
N LEU A 94 -27.92 2.73 -12.86
CA LEU A 94 -27.97 3.97 -12.10
C LEU A 94 -29.20 4.79 -12.48
N VAL A 95 -30.04 5.08 -11.49
CA VAL A 95 -31.25 5.90 -11.63
C VAL A 95 -31.28 6.97 -10.53
N ALA A 96 -32.03 8.04 -10.77
CA ALA A 96 -32.27 9.08 -9.77
C ALA A 96 -33.76 9.43 -9.68
N ALA A 97 -34.21 9.85 -8.50
CA ALA A 97 -35.57 10.31 -8.25
C ALA A 97 -35.58 11.48 -7.24
N ASP A 98 -36.62 12.31 -7.30
CA ASP A 98 -36.89 13.33 -6.28
C ASP A 98 -37.50 12.72 -4.99
N GLU A 99 -37.81 13.56 -4.02
CA GLU A 99 -38.34 13.18 -2.70
C GLU A 99 -39.69 12.47 -2.78
N GLU A 100 -40.48 12.74 -3.82
CA GLU A 100 -41.76 12.09 -4.12
C GLU A 100 -41.61 10.80 -4.95
N GLN A 101 -40.38 10.34 -5.20
CA GLN A 101 -40.07 9.17 -6.05
C GLN A 101 -40.38 9.37 -7.54
N THR A 102 -40.47 10.62 -8.00
CA THR A 102 -40.57 10.93 -9.42
C THR A 102 -39.21 10.75 -10.08
N PRO A 103 -39.09 9.97 -11.16
CA PRO A 103 -37.82 9.79 -11.86
C PRO A 103 -37.22 11.12 -12.35
N LEU A 104 -35.91 11.28 -12.16
CA LEU A 104 -35.11 12.38 -12.68
C LEU A 104 -34.29 11.89 -13.88
N GLU A 105 -34.06 12.78 -14.84
CA GLU A 105 -33.21 12.47 -15.99
C GLU A 105 -31.75 12.33 -15.53
N VAL A 106 -31.11 11.23 -15.91
CA VAL A 106 -29.69 10.98 -15.66
C VAL A 106 -28.97 10.78 -16.99
N THR A 107 -27.88 11.53 -17.18
CA THR A 107 -27.03 11.44 -18.37
C THR A 107 -25.60 11.08 -17.96
N ARG A 108 -24.90 10.30 -18.80
CA ARG A 108 -23.49 9.97 -18.57
C ARG A 108 -22.62 11.13 -19.02
N GLY A 109 -21.87 11.73 -18.10
CA GLY A 109 -20.98 12.87 -18.40
C GLY A 109 -19.59 12.45 -18.87
N SER A 110 -19.04 11.38 -18.29
CA SER A 110 -17.71 10.82 -18.63
C SER A 110 -17.62 9.35 -18.20
N ARG A 111 -16.41 8.77 -18.24
CA ARG A 111 -16.14 7.39 -17.78
C ARG A 111 -16.49 7.16 -16.30
N ASP A 112 -16.56 8.19 -15.49
CA ASP A 112 -16.64 8.16 -14.02
C ASP A 112 -17.68 9.14 -13.44
N ARG A 113 -18.46 9.82 -14.30
CA ARG A 113 -19.39 10.89 -13.91
C ARG A 113 -20.78 10.74 -14.53
N TRP A 114 -21.78 11.13 -13.76
CA TRP A 114 -23.18 11.22 -14.18
C TRP A 114 -23.73 12.59 -13.80
N VAL A 115 -24.62 13.11 -14.64
CA VAL A 115 -25.30 14.39 -14.42
C VAL A 115 -26.79 14.12 -14.25
N ILE A 116 -27.33 14.54 -13.11
CA ILE A 116 -28.74 14.42 -12.74
C ILE A 116 -29.40 15.78 -12.94
N ASN A 117 -30.52 15.80 -13.66
CA ASN A 117 -31.32 17.01 -13.84
C ASN A 117 -32.39 17.10 -12.73
N ALA A 118 -32.16 17.97 -11.75
CA ALA A 118 -33.09 18.31 -10.67
C ALA A 118 -33.55 19.78 -10.76
N GLU A 119 -33.57 20.37 -11.97
CA GLU A 119 -34.09 21.73 -12.16
C GLU A 119 -35.56 21.83 -11.77
N GLY A 120 -35.90 22.82 -10.94
CA GLY A 120 -37.26 23.05 -10.46
C GLY A 120 -37.77 21.99 -9.48
N LYS A 121 -36.89 21.13 -8.95
CA LYS A 121 -37.19 20.15 -7.91
C LYS A 121 -36.73 20.68 -6.56
N GLU A 122 -37.57 20.52 -5.55
CA GLU A 122 -37.27 20.81 -4.16
C GLU A 122 -37.13 19.48 -3.40
N GLY A 123 -36.44 19.49 -2.26
CA GLY A 123 -36.26 18.29 -1.45
C GLY A 123 -35.05 17.44 -1.85
N THR A 124 -34.96 16.26 -1.23
CA THR A 124 -33.81 15.36 -1.39
C THR A 124 -33.77 14.68 -2.76
N ILE A 125 -32.57 14.40 -3.27
CA ILE A 125 -32.37 13.60 -4.49
C ILE A 125 -31.88 12.22 -4.08
N ARG A 126 -32.59 11.17 -4.50
CA ARG A 126 -32.18 9.77 -4.29
C ARG A 126 -31.53 9.23 -5.55
N VAL A 127 -30.34 8.68 -5.42
CA VAL A 127 -29.58 8.01 -6.48
C VAL A 127 -29.44 6.54 -6.10
N SER A 128 -29.91 5.65 -6.95
CA SER A 128 -29.90 4.21 -6.69
C SER A 128 -29.13 3.49 -7.79
N TYR A 129 -28.28 2.54 -7.41
CA TYR A 129 -27.53 1.72 -8.35
C TYR A 129 -27.21 0.34 -7.79
N ARG A 130 -27.01 -0.63 -8.70
CA ARG A 130 -26.46 -1.94 -8.36
C ARG A 130 -24.97 -1.93 -8.63
N LEU A 131 -24.20 -2.59 -7.76
CA LEU A 131 -22.76 -2.68 -7.87
C LEU A 131 -22.33 -4.14 -7.97
N TYR A 132 -21.71 -4.51 -9.09
CA TYR A 132 -21.17 -5.84 -9.30
C TYR A 132 -19.83 -6.02 -8.58
N CYS A 133 -19.78 -6.97 -7.65
CA CYS A 133 -18.71 -7.14 -6.66
C CYS A 133 -18.11 -8.55 -6.77
N ARG A 134 -17.46 -8.86 -7.89
CA ARG A 134 -16.87 -10.19 -8.14
C ARG A 134 -15.36 -10.18 -8.38
N GLU A 135 -14.67 -9.20 -7.81
CA GLU A 135 -13.23 -9.03 -7.99
C GLU A 135 -12.54 -9.09 -6.61
N LEU A 136 -12.08 -10.28 -6.21
CA LEU A 136 -11.47 -10.51 -4.90
C LEU A 136 -10.08 -9.89 -4.83
N SER A 137 -9.99 -8.70 -4.24
CA SER A 137 -8.72 -8.08 -3.88
C SER A 137 -8.90 -7.10 -2.74
N VAL A 138 -7.80 -6.63 -2.15
CA VAL A 138 -7.80 -5.57 -1.13
C VAL A 138 -8.14 -4.18 -1.69
N ARG A 139 -8.43 -4.05 -2.99
CA ARG A 139 -8.58 -2.77 -3.72
C ARG A 139 -9.90 -2.63 -4.48
N THR A 140 -10.72 -3.68 -4.45
CA THR A 140 -11.94 -3.87 -5.25
C THR A 140 -12.99 -4.54 -4.37
N ASN A 141 -14.19 -4.72 -4.90
CA ASN A 141 -15.30 -5.25 -4.10
C ASN A 141 -15.53 -6.74 -4.35
N TRP A 142 -15.87 -7.43 -3.27
CA TRP A 142 -16.29 -8.81 -3.28
C TRP A 142 -17.56 -8.98 -2.47
N VAL A 143 -18.59 -9.59 -3.06
CA VAL A 143 -19.82 -9.96 -2.37
C VAL A 143 -20.18 -11.38 -2.81
N ASP A 144 -20.46 -12.25 -1.85
CA ASP A 144 -21.07 -13.55 -2.09
C ASP A 144 -22.00 -13.95 -0.93
N SER A 145 -22.42 -15.22 -0.88
CA SER A 145 -23.29 -15.72 0.18
C SER A 145 -22.63 -15.80 1.56
N GLN A 146 -21.30 -15.67 1.65
CA GLN A 146 -20.53 -15.88 2.88
C GLN A 146 -19.97 -14.58 3.45
N MET A 147 -19.62 -13.62 2.60
CA MET A 147 -19.04 -12.35 3.04
C MET A 147 -19.21 -11.21 2.03
N ALA A 148 -19.02 -9.99 2.50
CA ALA A 148 -18.83 -8.79 1.71
C ALA A 148 -17.54 -8.06 2.11
N ILE A 149 -16.82 -7.56 1.12
CA ILE A 149 -15.70 -6.62 1.22
C ILE A 149 -16.03 -5.45 0.30
N LEU A 150 -16.19 -4.26 0.89
CA LEU A 150 -16.47 -3.01 0.19
C LEU A 150 -15.31 -2.04 0.44
N ASN A 151 -14.63 -1.64 -0.63
CA ASN A 151 -13.61 -0.60 -0.63
C ASN A 151 -14.25 0.70 -1.09
N GLY A 152 -14.18 1.76 -0.29
CA GLY A 152 -15.00 2.96 -0.48
C GLY A 152 -14.85 3.60 -1.87
N ALA A 153 -13.63 3.69 -2.40
CA ALA A 153 -13.39 4.19 -3.76
C ALA A 153 -14.11 3.40 -4.87
N ALA A 154 -14.27 2.09 -4.68
CA ALA A 154 -14.95 1.21 -5.62
C ALA A 154 -16.46 1.09 -5.36
N THR A 155 -16.97 1.70 -4.28
CA THR A 155 -18.35 1.52 -3.81
C THR A 155 -19.20 2.77 -3.93
N PHE A 156 -18.70 3.92 -3.46
CA PHE A 156 -19.53 5.10 -3.24
C PHE A 156 -19.35 6.16 -4.33
N LEU A 157 -20.48 6.64 -4.85
CA LEU A 157 -20.54 7.91 -5.58
C LEU A 157 -20.57 9.08 -4.61
N THR A 158 -20.10 10.25 -5.03
CA THR A 158 -20.19 11.47 -4.23
C THR A 158 -20.53 12.68 -5.10
N VAL A 159 -21.01 13.74 -4.45
CA VAL A 159 -21.12 15.07 -5.07
C VAL A 159 -19.82 15.82 -4.77
N PRO A 160 -19.04 16.28 -5.77
CA PRO A 160 -17.72 16.88 -5.56
C PRO A 160 -17.71 18.02 -4.52
N GLU A 161 -18.68 18.91 -4.56
CA GLU A 161 -18.84 20.04 -3.64
C GLU A 161 -19.17 19.65 -2.20
N LEU A 162 -19.65 18.41 -1.97
CA LEU A 162 -19.96 17.88 -0.64
C LEU A 162 -18.89 16.91 -0.10
N ARG A 163 -17.72 16.78 -0.75
CA ARG A 163 -16.66 15.86 -0.31
C ARG A 163 -16.14 16.13 1.10
N ASN A 164 -16.11 17.38 1.53
CA ASN A 164 -15.65 17.77 2.87
C ASN A 164 -16.77 17.75 3.93
N ARG A 165 -17.91 17.12 3.62
CA ARG A 165 -19.06 16.98 4.52
C ARG A 165 -19.14 15.55 5.03
N LYS A 166 -19.98 15.33 6.04
CA LYS A 166 -20.24 13.98 6.56
C LYS A 166 -20.89 13.09 5.50
N HIS A 167 -20.47 11.83 5.51
CA HIS A 167 -21.01 10.73 4.72
C HIS A 167 -21.45 9.62 5.69
N ARG A 168 -22.76 9.40 5.81
CA ARG A 168 -23.33 8.37 6.68
C ARG A 168 -23.60 7.10 5.90
N VAL A 169 -23.22 5.94 6.42
CA VAL A 169 -23.43 4.65 5.76
C VAL A 169 -24.20 3.70 6.67
N SER A 170 -25.45 3.41 6.32
CA SER A 170 -26.24 2.33 6.90
C SER A 170 -26.02 1.04 6.10
N ILE A 171 -25.74 -0.06 6.79
CA ILE A 171 -25.43 -1.34 6.16
C ILE A 171 -26.41 -2.40 6.65
N VAL A 172 -27.26 -2.87 5.74
CA VAL A 172 -28.25 -3.92 6.02
C VAL A 172 -27.63 -5.27 5.67
N VAL A 173 -27.21 -6.00 6.71
CA VAL A 173 -26.57 -7.31 6.56
C VAL A 173 -27.52 -8.47 6.86
N PRO A 174 -27.30 -9.66 6.27
CA PRO A 174 -28.03 -10.87 6.64
C PRO A 174 -27.92 -11.22 8.13
N GLU A 175 -28.87 -12.01 8.63
CA GLU A 175 -28.81 -12.54 9.98
C GLU A 175 -27.47 -13.25 10.24
N ARG A 176 -26.86 -13.01 11.41
CA ARG A 176 -25.55 -13.51 11.87
C ARG A 176 -24.31 -12.87 11.24
N TRP A 177 -24.44 -11.99 10.25
CA TRP A 177 -23.30 -11.18 9.82
C TRP A 177 -23.05 -10.05 10.80
N GLN A 178 -21.77 -9.70 10.96
CA GLN A 178 -21.31 -8.54 11.68
C GLN A 178 -20.50 -7.68 10.73
N VAL A 179 -20.51 -6.37 10.96
CA VAL A 179 -19.71 -5.41 10.19
C VAL A 179 -18.44 -5.06 10.96
N ALA A 180 -17.33 -4.92 10.25
CA ALA A 180 -16.11 -4.31 10.76
C ALA A 180 -15.56 -3.27 9.79
N THR A 181 -15.17 -2.14 10.33
CA THR A 181 -14.53 -1.00 9.66
C THR A 181 -13.84 -0.15 10.74
N ALA A 182 -13.02 0.81 10.32
CA ALA A 182 -12.44 1.82 11.20
C ALA A 182 -13.27 3.11 11.30
N LEU A 183 -14.39 3.21 10.58
CA LEU A 183 -15.33 4.32 10.75
C LEU A 183 -15.99 4.24 12.13
N GLU A 184 -16.24 5.41 12.71
CA GLU A 184 -17.03 5.53 13.93
C GLU A 184 -18.48 5.13 13.66
N LYS A 185 -19.10 4.47 14.64
CA LYS A 185 -20.51 4.13 14.58
C LYS A 185 -21.31 5.19 15.36
N GLU A 186 -22.25 5.85 14.69
CA GLU A 186 -23.27 6.70 15.31
C GLU A 186 -24.65 6.09 15.03
N ASP A 187 -25.38 5.75 16.08
CA ASP A 187 -26.63 4.97 16.03
C ASP A 187 -26.44 3.64 15.26
N GLU A 188 -27.11 3.50 14.11
CA GLU A 188 -27.01 2.34 13.21
C GLU A 188 -26.22 2.63 11.92
N SER A 189 -25.50 3.75 11.87
CA SER A 189 -24.70 4.17 10.71
C SER A 189 -23.22 4.30 11.03
N TYR A 190 -22.39 4.11 10.01
CA TYR A 190 -20.95 4.37 10.05
C TYR A 190 -20.66 5.73 9.41
N ILE A 191 -19.77 6.52 10.02
CA ILE A 191 -19.59 7.92 9.66
C ILE A 191 -18.19 8.15 9.09
N GLY A 192 -18.12 8.61 7.84
CA GLY A 192 -16.97 9.31 7.30
C GLY A 192 -17.17 10.81 7.48
N GLU A 193 -16.26 11.50 8.17
CA GLU A 193 -16.29 12.96 8.33
C GLU A 193 -16.05 13.68 6.99
N THR A 194 -15.36 13.00 6.07
CA THR A 194 -15.22 13.41 4.66
C THR A 194 -15.34 12.19 3.74
N PHE A 195 -15.50 12.45 2.45
CA PHE A 195 -15.52 11.42 1.43
C PHE A 195 -14.20 10.66 1.38
N GLU A 196 -13.07 11.35 1.57
CA GLU A 196 -11.75 10.72 1.62
C GLU A 196 -11.63 9.75 2.80
N GLN A 197 -12.18 10.07 3.97
CA GLN A 197 -12.19 9.13 5.10
C GLN A 197 -13.07 7.91 4.82
N LEU A 198 -14.22 8.11 4.16
CA LEU A 198 -15.08 7.00 3.72
C LEU A 198 -14.36 6.11 2.69
N VAL A 199 -13.69 6.71 1.71
CA VAL A 199 -12.86 6.00 0.72
C VAL A 199 -11.76 5.21 1.40
N ASP A 200 -11.16 5.78 2.44
CA ASP A 200 -10.06 5.19 3.19
C ASP A 200 -10.50 4.13 4.20
N SER A 201 -11.79 3.88 4.37
CA SER A 201 -12.25 2.95 5.40
C SER A 201 -12.95 1.76 4.77
N PRO A 202 -12.23 0.65 4.51
CA PRO A 202 -12.87 -0.56 4.00
C PRO A 202 -13.92 -1.05 5.00
N ILE A 203 -15.00 -1.61 4.45
CA ILE A 203 -16.13 -2.14 5.19
C ILE A 203 -16.21 -3.62 4.86
N VAL A 204 -16.11 -4.47 5.87
CA VAL A 204 -16.32 -5.92 5.71
C VAL A 204 -17.54 -6.36 6.48
N ALA A 205 -18.30 -7.29 5.90
CA ALA A 205 -19.46 -7.90 6.55
C ALA A 205 -19.44 -9.42 6.37
N ALA A 206 -19.41 -10.16 7.47
CA ALA A 206 -19.36 -11.63 7.47
C ALA A 206 -19.63 -12.16 8.89
N PRO A 207 -19.68 -13.49 9.13
CA PRO A 207 -19.47 -14.04 10.46
C PRO A 207 -18.02 -13.78 10.91
N LEU A 208 -17.81 -12.76 11.77
CA LEU A 208 -16.47 -12.30 12.14
C LEU A 208 -15.94 -13.03 13.39
N GLN A 209 -14.63 -13.27 13.43
CA GLN A 209 -13.90 -13.56 14.67
C GLN A 209 -13.13 -12.31 15.08
N VAL A 210 -13.56 -11.64 16.16
CA VAL A 210 -12.98 -10.37 16.62
C VAL A 210 -12.16 -10.61 17.89
N SER A 211 -10.90 -10.20 17.87
CA SER A 211 -10.04 -10.15 19.05
C SER A 211 -9.63 -8.72 19.33
N ASN A 212 -10.02 -8.21 20.50
CA ASN A 212 -9.64 -6.87 20.96
C ASN A 212 -8.37 -6.96 21.80
N PHE A 213 -7.50 -5.95 21.67
CA PHE A 213 -6.33 -5.80 22.52
C PHE A 213 -5.93 -4.33 22.63
N GLU A 214 -5.03 -4.03 23.56
CA GLU A 214 -4.47 -2.69 23.74
C GLU A 214 -2.95 -2.76 23.72
N VAL A 215 -2.33 -1.69 23.21
CA VAL A 215 -0.89 -1.44 23.34
C VAL A 215 -0.69 0.00 23.78
N GLY A 216 -0.16 0.18 24.99
CA GLY A 216 -0.28 1.46 25.69
C GLY A 216 -1.74 1.72 26.06
N ASP A 217 -2.23 2.94 25.82
CA ASP A 217 -3.63 3.34 26.05
C ASP A 217 -4.48 3.31 24.76
N THR A 218 -3.95 2.71 23.68
CA THR A 218 -4.63 2.69 22.37
C THR A 218 -5.28 1.34 22.12
N PRO A 219 -6.59 1.29 21.82
CA PRO A 219 -7.30 0.07 21.48
C PRO A 219 -7.06 -0.38 20.03
N HIS A 220 -6.94 -1.69 19.86
CA HIS A 220 -6.74 -2.38 18.59
C HIS A 220 -7.70 -3.54 18.44
N ARG A 221 -8.01 -3.87 17.19
CA ARG A 221 -8.84 -5.02 16.81
C ARG A 221 -8.13 -5.86 15.77
N LEU A 222 -8.08 -7.17 15.97
CA LEU A 222 -7.75 -8.14 14.92
C LEU A 222 -9.02 -8.90 14.55
N VAL A 223 -9.46 -8.73 13.30
CA VAL A 223 -10.69 -9.29 12.77
C VAL A 223 -10.33 -10.35 11.73
N HIS A 224 -10.72 -11.60 11.98
CA HIS A 224 -10.59 -12.69 11.01
C HIS A 224 -11.96 -13.02 10.41
N PHE A 225 -12.00 -13.21 9.09
CA PHE A 225 -13.21 -13.59 8.36
C PHE A 225 -12.87 -14.40 7.10
N GLY A 226 -13.88 -14.99 6.47
CA GLY A 226 -13.69 -16.02 5.44
C GLY A 226 -13.45 -17.40 6.09
N ASP A 227 -12.45 -18.14 5.63
CA ASP A 227 -12.12 -19.48 6.16
C ASP A 227 -11.26 -19.42 7.43
N ALA A 228 -11.78 -18.74 8.47
CA ALA A 228 -11.07 -18.51 9.72
C ALA A 228 -11.04 -19.72 10.67
N SER A 229 -11.68 -20.84 10.30
CA SER A 229 -11.88 -22.01 11.17
C SER A 229 -10.58 -22.65 11.67
N LEU A 230 -9.51 -22.60 10.86
CA LEU A 230 -8.22 -23.22 11.15
C LEU A 230 -7.16 -22.23 11.65
N TRP A 231 -7.52 -20.95 11.77
CA TRP A 231 -6.59 -19.87 12.03
C TRP A 231 -6.12 -19.84 13.49
N GLY A 232 -4.81 -19.64 13.70
CA GLY A 232 -4.19 -19.54 15.03
C GLY A 232 -4.43 -18.18 15.71
N THR A 233 -5.67 -17.89 16.12
CA THR A 233 -6.08 -16.56 16.63
C THR A 233 -5.26 -16.09 17.84
N THR A 234 -5.07 -16.91 18.89
CA THR A 234 -4.32 -16.48 20.08
C THR A 234 -2.88 -16.09 19.77
N ARG A 235 -2.15 -16.90 18.98
CA ARG A 235 -0.76 -16.61 18.59
C ARG A 235 -0.68 -15.35 17.74
N SER A 236 -1.57 -15.22 16.75
CA SER A 236 -1.59 -14.07 15.87
C SER A 236 -1.86 -12.77 16.61
N VAL A 237 -2.79 -12.74 17.57
CA VAL A 237 -3.01 -11.57 18.44
C VAL A 237 -1.75 -11.19 19.23
N GLU A 238 -1.09 -12.16 19.87
CA GLU A 238 0.12 -11.89 20.68
C GLU A 238 1.30 -11.39 19.84
N ASP A 239 1.48 -11.91 18.63
CA ASP A 239 2.56 -11.45 17.75
C ASP A 239 2.23 -10.07 17.15
N VAL A 240 0.97 -9.80 16.78
CA VAL A 240 0.54 -8.46 16.32
C VAL A 240 0.71 -7.41 17.42
N LYS A 241 0.38 -7.71 18.69
CA LYS A 241 0.66 -6.80 19.82
C LYS A 241 2.13 -6.38 19.88
N LYS A 242 3.07 -7.32 19.71
CA LYS A 242 4.51 -7.03 19.72
C LYS A 242 4.92 -6.17 18.53
N ILE A 243 4.35 -6.43 17.35
CA ILE A 243 4.58 -5.62 16.15
C ILE A 243 4.13 -4.18 16.40
N VAL A 244 2.91 -4.00 16.91
CA VAL A 244 2.36 -2.68 17.24
C VAL A 244 3.27 -1.92 18.22
N ALA A 245 3.67 -2.58 19.31
CA ALA A 245 4.56 -1.98 20.31
C ALA A 245 5.92 -1.56 19.72
N ALA A 246 6.51 -2.38 18.83
CA ALA A 246 7.77 -2.06 18.17
C ALA A 246 7.66 -0.84 17.24
N HIS A 247 6.54 -0.71 16.51
CA HIS A 247 6.29 0.43 15.63
C HIS A 247 6.04 1.72 16.42
N GLN A 248 5.18 1.68 17.45
CA GLN A 248 4.94 2.83 18.32
C GLN A 248 6.25 3.31 18.97
N LYS A 249 7.10 2.37 19.41
CA LYS A 249 8.44 2.69 19.94
C LYS A 249 9.35 3.31 18.88
N PHE A 250 9.34 2.78 17.66
CA PHE A 250 10.16 3.30 16.55
C PHE A 250 9.79 4.74 16.21
N TRP A 251 8.49 5.05 16.07
CA TRP A 251 8.02 6.37 15.70
C TRP A 251 7.99 7.36 16.88
N GLY A 252 7.80 6.87 18.11
CA GLY A 252 7.70 7.69 19.31
C GLY A 252 6.35 8.38 19.49
N CYS A 253 5.37 8.11 18.62
CA CYS A 253 4.00 8.64 18.69
C CYS A 253 3.00 7.59 18.21
N THR A 254 1.70 7.79 18.52
CA THR A 254 0.59 6.95 18.05
C THR A 254 -0.47 7.87 17.42
N PRO A 255 -0.59 7.93 16.09
CA PRO A 255 -1.31 9.01 15.43
C PRO A 255 -2.78 8.66 15.11
N TYR A 256 -3.33 7.65 15.79
CA TYR A 256 -4.69 7.15 15.62
C TYR A 256 -5.34 6.89 16.98
N PRO A 257 -6.66 7.05 17.11
CA PRO A 257 -7.39 6.81 18.37
C PRO A 257 -7.66 5.31 18.61
N HIS A 258 -7.76 4.53 17.53
CA HIS A 258 -7.91 3.08 17.53
C HIS A 258 -7.42 2.52 16.19
N TYR A 259 -7.19 1.20 16.10
CA TYR A 259 -6.75 0.60 14.85
C TYR A 259 -7.33 -0.80 14.62
N THR A 260 -7.81 -1.06 13.40
CA THR A 260 -8.43 -2.35 13.02
C THR A 260 -7.64 -3.08 11.94
N PHE A 261 -7.15 -4.28 12.25
CA PHE A 261 -6.56 -5.21 11.28
C PHE A 261 -7.66 -6.14 10.73
N LEU A 262 -8.04 -5.97 9.47
CA LEU A 262 -9.02 -6.80 8.77
C LEU A 262 -8.30 -7.90 8.00
N ASN A 263 -8.32 -9.14 8.49
CA ASN A 263 -7.63 -10.27 7.86
C ASN A 263 -8.62 -11.23 7.19
N ALA A 264 -8.73 -11.09 5.86
CA ALA A 264 -9.52 -11.95 4.99
C ALA A 264 -8.77 -13.25 4.69
N ILE A 265 -9.32 -14.39 5.11
CA ILE A 265 -8.73 -15.71 4.91
C ILE A 265 -9.41 -16.37 3.71
N VAL A 266 -8.82 -16.17 2.52
CA VAL A 266 -9.50 -16.33 1.21
C VAL A 266 -8.60 -16.94 0.11
N GLU A 267 -7.50 -17.61 0.48
CA GLU A 267 -6.52 -18.20 -0.48
C GLU A 267 -5.91 -17.17 -1.45
N SER A 268 -5.72 -15.94 -0.97
CA SER A 268 -5.07 -14.85 -1.70
C SER A 268 -3.97 -14.22 -0.84
N ARG A 269 -3.20 -13.29 -1.42
CA ARG A 269 -2.19 -12.49 -0.71
C ARG A 269 -2.27 -11.05 -1.19
N GLY A 270 -2.21 -10.12 -0.25
CA GLY A 270 -2.12 -8.68 -0.50
C GLY A 270 -2.52 -7.90 0.74
N GLY A 271 -2.07 -6.66 0.83
CA GLY A 271 -2.47 -5.70 1.86
C GLY A 271 -2.79 -4.36 1.23
N LEU A 272 -3.60 -3.57 1.92
CA LEU A 272 -3.79 -2.17 1.64
C LEU A 272 -3.87 -1.41 2.96
N GLU A 273 -3.13 -0.31 3.01
CA GLU A 273 -3.00 0.56 4.16
C GLU A 273 -4.14 1.58 4.23
N HIS A 274 -4.59 1.87 5.45
CA HIS A 274 -5.57 2.91 5.74
C HIS A 274 -5.18 3.66 7.02
N ASP A 275 -5.76 4.84 7.25
CA ASP A 275 -5.36 5.75 8.33
C ASP A 275 -5.49 5.10 9.71
N ASN A 276 -6.56 4.32 9.92
CA ASN A 276 -6.90 3.62 11.17
C ASN A 276 -7.22 2.12 10.96
N SER A 277 -6.86 1.55 9.81
CA SER A 277 -7.02 0.12 9.56
C SER A 277 -6.06 -0.40 8.49
N THR A 278 -6.09 -1.71 8.28
CA THR A 278 -5.56 -2.32 7.06
C THR A 278 -6.45 -3.49 6.65
N LEU A 279 -6.59 -3.71 5.35
CA LEU A 279 -7.20 -4.90 4.79
C LEU A 279 -6.12 -5.84 4.26
N LEU A 280 -6.05 -7.03 4.85
CA LEU A 280 -5.09 -8.09 4.57
C LEU A 280 -5.80 -9.27 3.93
N MET A 281 -5.15 -9.93 2.97
CA MET A 281 -5.57 -11.21 2.41
C MET A 281 -4.52 -12.28 2.68
N THR A 282 -4.98 -13.45 3.12
CA THR A 282 -4.11 -14.61 3.41
C THR A 282 -4.79 -15.93 3.05
N GLY A 283 -4.00 -17.02 3.11
CA GLY A 283 -4.47 -18.39 2.95
C GLY A 283 -4.84 -19.07 4.28
N ARG A 284 -5.76 -20.04 4.21
CA ARG A 284 -6.29 -20.80 5.35
C ARG A 284 -5.22 -21.50 6.18
N PHE A 285 -4.14 -21.91 5.53
CA PHE A 285 -3.04 -22.64 6.18
C PHE A 285 -1.86 -21.74 6.58
N SER A 286 -1.89 -20.44 6.29
CA SER A 286 -0.73 -19.56 6.53
C SER A 286 -0.31 -19.54 7.99
N SER A 287 -1.25 -19.58 8.95
CA SER A 287 -0.92 -19.60 10.39
C SER A 287 -0.33 -20.92 10.90
N ARG A 288 -0.35 -21.99 10.10
CA ARG A 288 0.19 -23.32 10.44
C ARG A 288 1.50 -23.66 9.73
N ASP A 289 1.87 -22.88 8.72
CA ASP A 289 3.14 -22.99 8.00
C ASP A 289 4.09 -21.90 8.51
N PRO A 290 5.27 -22.26 9.06
CA PRO A 290 6.18 -21.27 9.62
C PRO A 290 6.64 -20.17 8.64
N GLU A 291 6.94 -20.51 7.37
CA GLU A 291 7.41 -19.51 6.40
C GLU A 291 6.25 -18.60 5.96
N LYS A 292 5.05 -19.17 5.73
CA LYS A 292 3.86 -18.37 5.40
C LYS A 292 3.36 -17.51 6.56
N TYR A 293 3.55 -17.97 7.80
CA TYR A 293 3.21 -17.17 8.98
C TYR A 293 4.16 -15.99 9.13
N GLU A 294 5.47 -16.20 8.93
CA GLU A 294 6.43 -15.08 8.88
C GLU A 294 6.08 -14.10 7.74
N ASP A 295 5.66 -14.59 6.56
CA ASP A 295 5.18 -13.73 5.47
C ASP A 295 3.94 -12.91 5.85
N TRP A 296 3.00 -13.50 6.60
CA TRP A 296 1.83 -12.79 7.12
C TRP A 296 2.21 -11.74 8.16
N LEU A 297 3.13 -12.04 9.08
CA LEU A 297 3.66 -11.05 10.02
C LEU A 297 4.36 -9.89 9.29
N SER A 298 5.11 -10.18 8.22
CA SER A 298 5.76 -9.17 7.38
C SER A 298 4.73 -8.26 6.73
N LEU A 299 3.65 -8.85 6.21
CA LEU A 299 2.54 -8.08 5.63
C LEU A 299 1.87 -7.20 6.69
N VAL A 300 1.57 -7.72 7.89
CA VAL A 300 1.01 -6.90 8.98
C VAL A 300 1.95 -5.73 9.32
N SER A 301 3.26 -6.01 9.43
CA SER A 301 4.29 -4.99 9.71
C SER A 301 4.34 -3.92 8.63
N HIS A 302 4.32 -4.32 7.35
CA HIS A 302 4.32 -3.44 6.19
C HIS A 302 3.13 -2.47 6.21
N GLU A 303 1.90 -3.01 6.25
CA GLU A 303 0.69 -2.20 6.23
C GLU A 303 0.56 -1.33 7.49
N PHE A 304 1.08 -1.80 8.63
CA PHE A 304 1.02 -1.03 9.86
C PHE A 304 2.06 0.11 9.88
N PHE A 305 3.25 -0.09 9.33
CA PHE A 305 4.22 0.98 9.14
C PHE A 305 3.64 2.08 8.26
N HIS A 306 2.80 1.69 7.29
CA HIS A 306 2.11 2.64 6.44
C HIS A 306 1.20 3.62 7.17
N THR A 307 0.71 3.29 8.37
CA THR A 307 -0.04 4.21 9.24
C THR A 307 0.68 5.55 9.45
N TRP A 308 2.01 5.53 9.54
CA TRP A 308 2.84 6.74 9.56
C TRP A 308 3.30 7.11 8.15
N ASN A 309 3.82 6.15 7.38
CA ASN A 309 4.40 6.36 6.04
C ASN A 309 3.84 5.35 5.04
N VAL A 310 2.73 5.57 4.34
CA VAL A 310 2.41 6.80 3.61
C VAL A 310 1.05 7.39 3.99
N ARG A 311 0.40 6.91 5.05
CA ARG A 311 -0.92 7.43 5.44
C ARG A 311 -0.88 8.82 6.05
N ARG A 312 0.24 9.25 6.63
CA ARG A 312 0.35 10.59 7.23
C ARG A 312 1.52 11.36 6.63
N LEU A 313 2.72 10.84 6.77
CA LEU A 313 3.89 11.31 6.05
C LEU A 313 3.79 10.90 4.58
N ARG A 314 3.54 11.88 3.70
CA ARG A 314 3.25 11.68 2.28
C ARG A 314 4.16 12.51 1.40
N PRO A 315 4.51 12.04 0.19
CA PRO A 315 4.96 12.94 -0.86
C PRO A 315 3.95 14.08 -1.05
N VAL A 316 4.44 15.29 -1.34
CA VAL A 316 3.58 16.47 -1.50
C VAL A 316 2.47 16.26 -2.56
N GLU A 317 2.74 15.48 -3.61
CA GLU A 317 1.76 15.18 -4.67
C GLU A 317 0.64 14.22 -4.24
N LEU A 318 0.82 13.55 -3.09
CA LEU A 318 -0.18 12.65 -2.49
C LEU A 318 -0.87 13.26 -1.26
N ARG A 319 -0.60 14.53 -0.94
CA ARG A 319 -1.24 15.20 0.21
C ARG A 319 -2.74 15.38 0.01
N HIS A 320 -3.14 15.70 -1.22
CA HIS A 320 -4.52 15.74 -1.68
C HIS A 320 -4.67 14.80 -2.87
N TYR A 321 -5.58 13.84 -2.77
CA TYR A 321 -5.81 12.88 -3.83
C TYR A 321 -6.73 13.46 -4.91
N ASP A 322 -6.24 13.54 -6.14
CA ASP A 322 -7.12 13.62 -7.31
C ASP A 322 -7.58 12.20 -7.60
N LEU A 323 -8.77 11.85 -7.13
CA LEU A 323 -9.32 10.50 -7.30
C LEU A 323 -9.82 10.22 -8.73
N GLN A 324 -9.71 11.19 -9.65
CA GLN A 324 -10.17 11.09 -11.03
C GLN A 324 -9.02 10.94 -12.05
N ASN A 325 -7.78 11.23 -11.66
CA ASN A 325 -6.58 11.15 -12.51
C ASN A 325 -5.40 10.49 -11.78
N GLU A 326 -4.32 10.20 -12.51
CA GLU A 326 -3.06 9.71 -11.95
C GLU A 326 -2.34 10.80 -11.13
N ASN A 327 -1.94 10.46 -9.89
CA ASN A 327 -1.09 11.32 -9.05
C ASN A 327 0.38 10.88 -9.17
N TYR A 328 1.17 11.56 -10.01
CA TYR A 328 2.58 11.23 -10.21
C TYR A 328 3.47 11.76 -9.08
N THR A 329 4.38 10.92 -8.58
CA THR A 329 5.42 11.33 -7.63
C THR A 329 6.70 10.51 -7.82
N ARG A 330 7.85 11.13 -7.57
CA ARG A 330 9.18 10.50 -7.63
C ARG A 330 9.58 9.81 -6.32
N SER A 331 8.74 9.92 -5.29
CA SER A 331 9.08 9.57 -3.91
C SER A 331 8.40 8.29 -3.39
N LEU A 332 7.78 7.48 -4.25
CA LEU A 332 7.17 6.21 -3.80
C LEU A 332 8.19 5.24 -3.22
N TRP A 333 9.45 5.29 -3.65
CA TRP A 333 10.49 4.46 -3.02
C TRP A 333 10.74 4.81 -1.54
N VAL A 334 10.45 6.04 -1.11
CA VAL A 334 10.45 6.43 0.32
C VAL A 334 9.20 5.89 1.01
N ALA A 335 8.03 6.01 0.37
CA ALA A 335 6.78 5.49 0.91
C ALA A 335 6.76 3.95 1.04
N GLU A 336 7.36 3.24 0.08
CA GLU A 336 7.15 1.81 -0.15
C GLU A 336 8.44 1.01 -0.01
N GLY A 337 9.54 1.52 -0.57
CA GLY A 337 10.85 0.88 -0.48
C GLY A 337 11.42 0.92 0.94
N ILE A 338 11.39 2.08 1.60
CA ILE A 338 11.81 2.18 3.01
C ILE A 338 10.87 1.37 3.91
N THR A 339 9.56 1.37 3.62
CA THR A 339 8.61 0.50 4.34
C THR A 339 8.97 -0.98 4.17
N SER A 340 9.33 -1.43 2.96
CA SER A 340 9.83 -2.79 2.74
C SER A 340 11.17 -3.10 3.39
N TYR A 341 11.98 -2.10 3.75
CA TYR A 341 13.15 -2.33 4.60
C TYR A 341 12.75 -2.53 6.06
N TYR A 342 11.82 -1.70 6.56
CA TYR A 342 11.36 -1.77 7.94
C TYR A 342 10.40 -2.92 8.22
N GLU A 343 9.68 -3.45 7.21
CA GLU A 343 8.68 -4.51 7.40
C GLU A 343 9.28 -5.70 8.15
N ASP A 344 10.44 -6.21 7.73
CA ASP A 344 11.10 -7.34 8.40
C ASP A 344 12.00 -6.89 9.56
N LEU A 345 12.63 -5.70 9.47
CA LEU A 345 13.53 -5.20 10.51
C LEU A 345 12.77 -4.98 11.83
N LEU A 346 11.57 -4.40 11.77
CA LEU A 346 10.73 -4.19 12.95
C LEU A 346 10.20 -5.51 13.52
N LEU A 347 10.02 -6.57 12.71
CA LEU A 347 9.72 -7.90 13.25
C LEU A 347 10.86 -8.48 14.09
N VAL A 348 12.11 -8.24 13.68
CA VAL A 348 13.28 -8.66 14.49
C VAL A 348 13.32 -7.88 15.79
N ARG A 349 13.11 -6.55 15.74
CA ARG A 349 13.06 -5.68 16.93
C ARG A 349 11.89 -6.01 17.86
N ALA A 350 10.77 -6.46 17.31
CA ALA A 350 9.61 -6.98 18.05
C ALA A 350 9.84 -8.38 18.66
N GLY A 351 10.91 -9.07 18.27
CA GLY A 351 11.23 -10.42 18.75
C GLY A 351 10.38 -11.54 18.13
N VAL A 352 9.68 -11.26 17.01
CA VAL A 352 8.83 -12.26 16.32
C VAL A 352 9.46 -12.83 15.06
N LEU A 353 10.54 -12.22 14.56
CA LEU A 353 11.37 -12.74 13.47
C LEU A 353 12.82 -12.94 13.94
N ARG A 354 13.45 -14.03 13.51
CA ARG A 354 14.86 -14.30 13.84
C ARG A 354 15.79 -13.53 12.90
N LYS A 355 16.96 -13.09 13.41
CA LYS A 355 18.05 -12.47 12.63
C LYS A 355 18.41 -13.25 11.36
N GLY A 356 18.45 -14.59 11.44
CA GLY A 356 18.74 -15.44 10.29
C GLY A 356 17.65 -15.38 9.21
N SER A 357 16.38 -15.31 9.60
CA SER A 357 15.25 -15.12 8.67
C SER A 357 15.32 -13.74 8.01
N TRP A 358 15.61 -12.68 8.77
CA TRP A 358 15.82 -11.33 8.21
C TRP A 358 16.97 -11.28 7.20
N LEU A 359 18.14 -11.84 7.52
CA LEU A 359 19.26 -11.92 6.56
C LEU A 359 18.88 -12.70 5.30
N LYS A 360 18.12 -13.80 5.44
CA LYS A 360 17.61 -14.59 4.29
C LYS A 360 16.69 -13.75 3.41
N ARG A 361 15.82 -12.92 4.00
CA ARG A 361 14.87 -12.06 3.27
C ARG A 361 15.58 -10.90 2.56
N LEU A 362 16.45 -10.16 3.25
CA LEU A 362 17.29 -9.14 2.62
C LEU A 362 18.17 -9.72 1.49
N SER A 363 18.67 -10.94 1.65
CA SER A 363 19.38 -11.67 0.58
C SER A 363 18.49 -11.94 -0.63
N LYS A 364 17.22 -12.32 -0.42
CA LYS A 364 16.26 -12.54 -1.51
C LYS A 364 16.02 -11.25 -2.28
N ASP A 365 15.92 -10.10 -1.62
CA ASP A 365 15.75 -8.80 -2.28
C ASP A 365 16.98 -8.38 -3.09
N ILE A 366 18.17 -8.50 -2.52
CA ILE A 366 19.42 -8.22 -3.25
C ILE A 366 19.55 -9.16 -4.46
N ALA A 367 19.29 -10.46 -4.28
CA ALA A 367 19.29 -11.42 -5.37
C ALA A 367 18.28 -11.06 -6.48
N LYS A 368 17.05 -10.70 -6.11
CA LYS A 368 15.99 -10.32 -7.05
C LYS A 368 16.36 -9.06 -7.82
N LEU A 369 16.93 -8.06 -7.14
CA LEU A 369 17.41 -6.84 -7.77
C LEU A 369 18.51 -7.18 -8.79
N GLN A 370 19.54 -7.91 -8.38
CA GLN A 370 20.68 -8.25 -9.22
C GLN A 370 20.32 -9.17 -10.39
N GLN A 371 19.26 -9.98 -10.24
CA GLN A 371 18.68 -10.78 -11.31
C GLN A 371 17.69 -10.01 -12.20
N THR A 372 17.53 -8.70 -12.02
CA THR A 372 16.67 -7.85 -12.85
C THR A 372 17.54 -6.94 -13.72
N PRO A 373 17.66 -7.19 -15.04
CA PRO A 373 18.45 -6.32 -15.92
C PRO A 373 17.96 -4.87 -15.91
N GLY A 374 16.66 -4.64 -15.75
CA GLY A 374 16.06 -3.31 -15.68
C GLY A 374 16.59 -2.42 -14.55
N ARG A 375 17.31 -2.97 -13.55
CA ARG A 375 17.98 -2.16 -12.52
C ARG A 375 19.01 -1.18 -13.10
N LEU A 376 19.59 -1.53 -14.27
CA LEU A 376 20.57 -0.73 -15.01
C LEU A 376 19.93 0.14 -16.10
N GLN A 377 18.59 0.16 -16.18
CA GLN A 377 17.84 0.90 -17.21
C GLN A 377 16.90 1.94 -16.59
N GLN A 378 16.40 1.69 -15.37
CA GLN A 378 15.47 2.58 -14.69
C GLN A 378 16.02 3.00 -13.32
N SER A 379 16.00 4.30 -13.05
CA SER A 379 16.32 4.85 -11.73
C SER A 379 15.23 4.48 -10.72
N LEU A 380 15.52 4.65 -9.43
CA LEU A 380 14.54 4.39 -8.36
C LEU A 380 13.44 5.47 -8.36
N SER A 381 13.82 6.71 -8.64
CA SER A 381 12.95 7.87 -8.84
C SER A 381 11.97 7.66 -10.02
N ASP A 382 12.47 7.24 -11.19
CA ASP A 382 11.61 6.98 -12.36
C ASP A 382 10.72 5.76 -12.16
N SER A 383 11.17 4.73 -11.42
CA SER A 383 10.33 3.59 -11.05
C SER A 383 9.10 4.02 -10.23
N SER A 384 9.28 4.99 -9.33
CA SER A 384 8.18 5.61 -8.58
C SER A 384 7.24 6.37 -9.50
N TYR A 385 7.79 7.25 -10.35
CA TYR A 385 7.01 8.09 -11.26
C TYR A 385 6.18 7.26 -12.26
N ASP A 386 6.80 6.28 -12.90
CA ASP A 386 6.17 5.47 -13.94
C ASP A 386 5.24 4.35 -13.39
N THR A 387 5.00 4.28 -12.08
CA THR A 387 4.26 3.17 -11.46
C THR A 387 2.89 2.92 -12.14
N TRP A 388 2.21 4.01 -12.50
CA TRP A 388 0.88 4.04 -13.13
C TRP A 388 0.83 3.33 -14.49
N ILE A 389 1.94 3.33 -15.22
CA ILE A 389 2.01 2.86 -16.61
C ILE A 389 2.95 1.66 -16.79
N LYS A 390 3.90 1.44 -15.87
CA LYS A 390 4.91 0.36 -15.96
C LYS A 390 4.77 -0.68 -14.86
N PHE A 391 4.85 -0.28 -13.58
CA PHE A 391 4.93 -1.24 -12.47
C PHE A 391 3.63 -2.04 -12.30
N TYR A 392 2.47 -1.36 -12.32
CA TYR A 392 1.16 -2.01 -12.22
C TYR A 392 0.63 -2.58 -13.53
N ARG A 393 1.33 -2.37 -14.65
CA ARG A 393 0.98 -2.89 -15.98
C ARG A 393 2.15 -3.70 -16.59
N PRO A 394 2.60 -4.77 -15.93
CA PRO A 394 3.74 -5.55 -16.40
C PRO A 394 3.40 -6.29 -17.70
N HIS A 395 4.41 -6.44 -18.53
CA HIS A 395 4.41 -7.23 -19.76
C HIS A 395 5.72 -8.03 -19.83
N GLU A 396 5.90 -8.81 -20.90
CA GLU A 396 7.01 -9.75 -21.06
C GLU A 396 8.40 -9.09 -20.98
N ASN A 397 8.54 -7.84 -21.43
CA ASN A 397 9.80 -7.11 -21.39
C ASN A 397 10.05 -6.36 -20.06
N SER A 398 9.09 -6.29 -19.14
CA SER A 398 9.20 -5.41 -17.95
C SER A 398 10.43 -5.69 -17.08
N ARG A 399 10.87 -6.94 -16.93
CA ARG A 399 12.09 -7.27 -16.15
C ARG A 399 13.38 -6.73 -16.77
N ASN A 400 13.38 -6.46 -18.08
CA ASN A 400 14.56 -5.99 -18.80
C ASN A 400 14.73 -4.48 -18.72
N VAL A 401 13.64 -3.75 -18.51
CA VAL A 401 13.61 -2.29 -18.61
C VAL A 401 13.14 -1.59 -17.32
N HIS A 402 12.53 -2.32 -16.39
CA HIS A 402 11.99 -1.75 -15.15
C HIS A 402 12.66 -2.35 -13.91
N VAL A 403 12.63 -1.59 -12.83
CA VAL A 403 12.97 -2.07 -11.49
C VAL A 403 11.77 -1.87 -10.56
N SER A 404 11.70 -2.66 -9.48
CA SER A 404 10.69 -2.47 -8.44
C SER A 404 11.17 -1.41 -7.44
N TYR A 405 10.40 -0.34 -7.25
CA TYR A 405 10.70 0.67 -6.22
C TYR A 405 10.57 0.12 -4.79
N TYR A 406 9.83 -0.98 -4.58
CA TYR A 406 9.88 -1.75 -3.33
C TYR A 406 11.24 -2.43 -3.13
N THR A 407 11.62 -3.34 -4.05
CA THR A 407 12.84 -4.16 -3.88
C THR A 407 14.11 -3.32 -3.96
N LYS A 408 14.26 -2.43 -4.97
CA LYS A 408 15.44 -1.55 -5.04
C LYS A 408 15.42 -0.53 -3.90
N GLY A 409 14.25 0.00 -3.54
CA GLY A 409 14.12 0.93 -2.43
C GLY A 409 14.50 0.32 -1.08
N ALA A 410 14.10 -0.91 -0.78
CA ALA A 410 14.50 -1.60 0.46
C ALA A 410 16.01 -1.84 0.53
N VAL A 411 16.63 -2.20 -0.61
CA VAL A 411 18.09 -2.36 -0.70
C VAL A 411 18.80 -1.02 -0.53
N VAL A 412 18.33 0.04 -1.19
CA VAL A 412 18.88 1.40 -1.02
C VAL A 412 18.69 1.91 0.40
N ALA A 413 17.56 1.61 1.06
CA ALA A 413 17.31 1.95 2.46
C ALA A 413 18.32 1.25 3.41
N PHE A 414 18.63 -0.02 3.17
CA PHE A 414 19.69 -0.72 3.91
C PHE A 414 21.06 -0.05 3.75
N LEU A 415 21.41 0.35 2.53
CA LEU A 415 22.68 1.05 2.26
C LEU A 415 22.70 2.46 2.88
N LEU A 416 21.59 3.20 2.80
CA LEU A 416 21.43 4.53 3.37
C LEU A 416 21.55 4.49 4.90
N ASP A 417 20.89 3.53 5.56
CA ASP A 417 20.99 3.32 7.01
C ASP A 417 22.45 3.03 7.42
N ALA A 418 23.13 2.13 6.71
CA ALA A 418 24.53 1.83 6.95
C ALA A 418 25.42 3.07 6.78
N ARG A 419 25.15 3.88 5.75
CA ARG A 419 25.91 5.09 5.43
C ARG A 419 25.75 6.17 6.50
N ILE A 420 24.53 6.43 6.96
CA ILE A 420 24.26 7.39 8.05
C ILE A 420 24.96 6.95 9.33
N ARG A 421 24.87 5.65 9.67
CA ARG A 421 25.56 5.09 10.84
C ARG A 421 27.07 5.20 10.72
N GLU A 422 27.64 4.95 9.54
CA GLU A 422 29.07 5.10 9.31
C GLU A 422 29.53 6.54 9.55
N ILE A 423 28.88 7.52 8.91
CA ILE A 423 29.23 8.95 9.03
C ILE A 423 29.12 9.42 10.48
N THR A 424 28.07 9.00 11.18
CA THR A 424 27.78 9.47 12.54
C THR A 424 28.41 8.61 13.64
N GLY A 425 29.22 7.61 13.30
CA GLY A 425 29.82 6.71 14.29
C GLY A 425 28.77 5.93 15.10
N ASN A 426 27.70 5.47 14.43
CA ASN A 426 26.55 4.76 14.96
C ASN A 426 25.66 5.55 15.93
N ARG A 427 25.74 6.89 15.93
CA ARG A 427 24.89 7.76 16.77
C ARG A 427 23.53 8.04 16.16
N LYS A 428 23.42 8.00 14.84
CA LYS A 428 22.19 8.25 14.07
C LYS A 428 22.00 7.17 13.02
N SER A 429 20.77 6.99 12.56
CA SER A 429 20.40 6.00 11.56
C SER A 429 19.27 6.47 10.66
N LEU A 430 18.80 5.61 9.75
CA LEU A 430 17.60 5.90 8.95
C LEU A 430 16.36 6.13 9.84
N ASP A 431 16.33 5.55 11.03
CA ASP A 431 15.27 5.75 12.04
C ASP A 431 15.16 7.23 12.44
N ASP A 432 16.29 7.93 12.56
CA ASP A 432 16.31 9.37 12.87
C ASP A 432 15.84 10.20 11.67
N VAL A 433 16.17 9.79 10.44
CA VAL A 433 15.67 10.43 9.22
C VAL A 433 14.16 10.30 9.14
N MET A 434 13.61 9.10 9.30
CA MET A 434 12.16 8.88 9.19
C MET A 434 11.39 9.65 10.26
N ARG A 435 11.86 9.64 11.52
CA ARG A 435 11.24 10.43 12.60
C ARG A 435 11.31 11.93 12.33
N LYS A 436 12.48 12.45 11.94
CA LYS A 436 12.63 13.88 11.62
C LYS A 436 11.77 14.29 10.42
N LEU A 437 11.70 13.44 9.40
CA LEU A 437 10.88 13.68 8.22
C LEU A 437 9.39 13.70 8.59
N TYR A 438 8.94 12.76 9.44
CA TYR A 438 7.58 12.75 9.97
C TYR A 438 7.27 14.00 10.76
N GLU A 439 8.10 14.37 11.74
CA GLU A 439 7.93 15.58 12.56
C GLU A 439 7.84 16.86 11.72
N GLN A 440 8.60 16.96 10.63
CA GLN A 440 8.67 18.17 9.81
C GLN A 440 7.58 18.26 8.75
N PHE A 441 7.14 17.13 8.19
CA PHE A 441 6.37 17.11 6.94
C PHE A 441 5.05 16.33 7.03
N VAL A 442 4.62 15.89 8.22
CA VAL A 442 3.33 15.20 8.38
C VAL A 442 2.14 16.03 7.88
N ASP A 443 2.17 17.35 8.09
CA ASP A 443 1.06 18.24 7.72
C ASP A 443 1.12 18.72 6.26
N THR A 444 2.32 18.94 5.72
CA THR A 444 2.54 19.56 4.40
C THR A 444 2.85 18.56 3.29
N GLY A 445 3.30 17.36 3.65
CA GLY A 445 4.00 16.45 2.75
C GLY A 445 5.45 16.88 2.45
N TYR A 446 6.25 15.98 1.88
CA TYR A 446 7.67 16.17 1.58
C TYR A 446 7.96 16.09 0.07
N SER A 447 8.93 16.86 -0.40
CA SER A 447 9.53 16.71 -1.73
C SER A 447 10.77 15.79 -1.71
N PRO A 448 11.29 15.35 -2.88
CA PRO A 448 12.59 14.68 -2.95
C PRO A 448 13.73 15.48 -2.31
N GLU A 449 13.73 16.81 -2.49
CA GLU A 449 14.73 17.72 -1.90
C GLU A 449 14.61 17.77 -0.38
N ASP A 450 13.39 17.80 0.17
CA ASP A 450 13.14 17.74 1.61
C ASP A 450 13.69 16.46 2.24
N PHE A 451 13.48 15.31 1.56
CA PHE A 451 14.06 14.04 1.98
C PHE A 451 15.59 14.08 1.98
N GLY A 452 16.19 14.60 0.90
CA GLY A 452 17.65 14.69 0.77
C GLY A 452 18.29 15.64 1.80
N LYS A 453 17.63 16.77 2.08
CA LYS A 453 18.03 17.70 3.14
C LYS A 453 17.93 17.05 4.52
N THR A 454 16.85 16.33 4.79
CA THR A 454 16.66 15.62 6.06
C THR A 454 17.75 14.57 6.27
N CYS A 455 18.10 13.80 5.23
CA CYS A 455 19.23 12.87 5.26
C CYS A 455 20.55 13.58 5.59
N SER A 456 20.82 14.71 4.92
CA SER A 456 22.05 15.48 5.11
C SER A 456 22.17 16.04 6.54
N ASP A 457 21.07 16.60 7.05
CA ASP A 457 21.01 17.12 8.41
C ASP A 457 21.25 16.03 9.47
N VAL A 458 20.64 14.84 9.30
CA VAL A 458 20.80 13.73 10.25
C VAL A 458 22.21 13.14 10.18
N ALA A 459 22.78 13.03 8.98
CA ALA A 459 24.15 12.57 8.80
C ALA A 459 25.19 13.60 9.29
N GLY A 460 24.83 14.89 9.35
CA GLY A 460 25.77 15.97 9.62
C GLY A 460 26.77 16.21 8.48
N ARG A 461 26.40 15.80 7.26
CA ARG A 461 27.20 15.92 6.03
C ARG A 461 26.26 15.95 4.83
N ASP A 462 26.64 16.65 3.76
CA ASP A 462 25.90 16.63 2.50
C ASP A 462 25.80 15.21 1.92
N MET A 463 24.55 14.76 1.69
CA MET A 463 24.20 13.44 1.15
C MET A 463 23.70 13.52 -0.31
N THR A 464 23.73 14.70 -0.94
CA THR A 464 23.13 14.95 -2.26
C THR A 464 23.74 14.06 -3.35
N GLU A 465 25.09 13.98 -3.43
CA GLU A 465 25.77 13.16 -4.43
C GLU A 465 25.46 11.66 -4.26
N TRP A 466 25.42 11.19 -3.01
CA TRP A 466 25.09 9.79 -2.70
C TRP A 466 23.66 9.45 -3.15
N LEU A 467 22.70 10.33 -2.87
CA LEU A 467 21.31 10.14 -3.30
C LEU A 467 21.16 10.23 -4.82
N ALA A 468 21.84 11.17 -5.48
CA ALA A 468 21.83 11.26 -6.94
C ALA A 468 22.33 9.96 -7.58
N GLU A 469 23.42 9.38 -7.07
CA GLU A 469 23.97 8.12 -7.56
C GLU A 469 23.03 6.93 -7.31
N HIS A 470 22.42 6.81 -6.13
CA HIS A 470 21.68 5.60 -5.74
C HIS A 470 20.18 5.65 -6.08
N VAL A 471 19.61 6.85 -6.25
CA VAL A 471 18.16 7.07 -6.43
C VAL A 471 17.83 7.58 -7.83
N GLU A 472 18.54 8.60 -8.31
CA GLU A 472 18.26 9.27 -9.59
C GLU A 472 18.94 8.59 -10.78
N GLN A 473 19.96 7.76 -10.55
CA GLN A 473 20.66 7.02 -11.59
C GLN A 473 20.32 5.53 -11.60
N ALA A 474 20.40 4.93 -12.79
CA ALA A 474 20.29 3.49 -13.00
C ALA A 474 21.68 2.82 -12.92
N SER A 475 22.47 3.18 -11.92
CA SER A 475 23.80 2.64 -11.67
C SER A 475 23.73 1.31 -10.90
N GLU A 476 24.84 0.55 -10.94
CA GLU A 476 25.00 -0.62 -10.08
C GLU A 476 25.26 -0.19 -8.63
N LEU A 477 24.71 -0.92 -7.66
CA LEU A 477 24.85 -0.58 -6.25
C LEU A 477 26.15 -1.16 -5.66
N ASP A 478 26.90 -0.35 -4.92
CA ASP A 478 28.03 -0.81 -4.12
C ASP A 478 27.60 -1.25 -2.72
N TYR A 479 27.75 -2.55 -2.44
CA TYR A 479 27.42 -3.14 -1.15
C TYR A 479 28.58 -3.12 -0.15
N GLU A 480 29.83 -3.00 -0.63
CA GLU A 480 31.02 -3.25 0.19
C GLU A 480 31.09 -2.38 1.45
N PRO A 481 30.79 -1.06 1.41
CA PRO A 481 30.82 -0.22 2.61
C PRO A 481 29.86 -0.71 3.70
N ALA A 482 28.61 -1.03 3.33
CA ALA A 482 27.60 -1.51 4.26
C ALA A 482 27.94 -2.90 4.83
N LEU A 483 28.43 -3.81 3.98
CA LEU A 483 28.84 -5.14 4.41
C LEU A 483 30.01 -5.07 5.39
N LYS A 484 31.03 -4.26 5.08
CA LYS A 484 32.19 -4.04 5.96
C LYS A 484 31.77 -3.42 7.28
N TRP A 485 30.86 -2.45 7.28
CA TRP A 485 30.35 -1.79 8.48
C TRP A 485 29.71 -2.78 9.46
N TYR A 486 28.87 -3.68 8.95
CA TYR A 486 28.14 -4.69 9.73
C TYR A 486 28.89 -6.01 9.95
N GLY A 487 30.07 -6.18 9.33
CA GLY A 487 30.76 -7.47 9.31
C GLY A 487 29.91 -8.56 8.66
N LEU A 488 29.34 -8.24 7.50
CA LEU A 488 28.64 -9.16 6.62
C LEU A 488 29.50 -9.47 5.40
N THR A 489 29.19 -10.55 4.72
CA THR A 489 29.74 -10.90 3.40
C THR A 489 28.65 -11.59 2.59
N PHE A 490 28.75 -11.52 1.27
CA PHE A 490 28.06 -12.48 0.43
C PHE A 490 28.76 -13.84 0.51
N ASP A 491 27.98 -14.91 0.39
CA ASP A 491 28.54 -16.24 0.15
C ASP A 491 29.46 -16.19 -1.08
N PRO A 492 30.66 -16.79 -1.01
CA PRO A 492 31.44 -16.96 -2.22
C PRO A 492 30.59 -17.72 -3.25
N PRO A 493 30.79 -17.46 -4.56
CA PRO A 493 30.20 -18.31 -5.59
C PRO A 493 30.47 -19.76 -5.19
N ALA A 494 29.46 -20.64 -5.29
CA ALA A 494 29.63 -22.03 -4.88
C ALA A 494 30.94 -22.58 -5.45
N LYS A 495 31.90 -22.94 -4.60
CA LYS A 495 33.07 -23.70 -5.05
C LYS A 495 32.51 -24.94 -5.76
N PRO A 496 33.00 -25.30 -6.96
CA PRO A 496 32.64 -26.58 -7.54
C PRO A 496 33.00 -27.65 -6.51
N VAL A 497 32.00 -28.28 -5.92
CA VAL A 497 32.21 -29.38 -4.98
C VAL A 497 32.71 -30.54 -5.83
N GLY A 498 33.97 -30.93 -5.63
CA GLY A 498 34.55 -32.17 -6.14
C GLY A 498 34.68 -32.26 -7.66
N ALA A 499 35.91 -32.30 -8.15
CA ALA A 499 36.27 -32.80 -9.47
C ALA A 499 36.04 -34.33 -9.61
N THR A 500 34.99 -34.87 -9.02
CA THR A 500 34.61 -36.29 -9.05
C THR A 500 33.09 -36.45 -8.91
N GLU A 501 32.39 -35.86 -9.86
CA GLU A 501 31.19 -36.34 -10.55
C GLU A 501 30.99 -35.28 -11.64
N ALA A 502 30.66 -35.65 -12.87
CA ALA A 502 30.65 -34.75 -14.02
C ALA A 502 29.67 -33.56 -13.82
N GLY A 503 30.13 -32.50 -13.14
CA GLY A 503 29.40 -31.28 -12.85
C GLY A 503 29.30 -30.42 -14.10
N LYS A 504 28.52 -30.89 -15.07
CA LYS A 504 28.22 -30.14 -16.29
C LYS A 504 27.59 -28.81 -15.88
N LYS A 505 28.21 -27.69 -16.28
CA LYS A 505 27.65 -26.35 -16.06
C LYS A 505 26.28 -26.32 -16.73
N LYS A 506 25.21 -26.00 -15.98
CA LYS A 506 23.86 -25.86 -16.54
C LYS A 506 23.90 -24.82 -17.65
N ILE A 507 23.61 -25.24 -18.88
CA ILE A 507 23.44 -24.31 -19.99
C ILE A 507 22.23 -23.45 -19.69
N TRP A 508 22.45 -22.14 -19.71
CA TRP A 508 21.48 -21.13 -19.36
C TRP A 508 21.03 -20.42 -20.61
N LEU A 509 19.72 -20.44 -20.88
CA LEU A 509 19.14 -19.74 -22.01
C LEU A 509 18.95 -18.24 -21.73
N GLY A 510 18.93 -17.83 -20.46
CA GLY A 510 18.48 -16.49 -20.10
C GLY A 510 17.01 -16.27 -20.46
N ALA A 511 16.19 -17.32 -20.42
CA ALA A 511 14.78 -17.28 -20.75
C ALA A 511 13.97 -18.26 -19.89
N GLU A 512 12.68 -18.00 -19.75
CA GLU A 512 11.71 -18.85 -19.04
C GLU A 512 10.66 -19.38 -20.04
N PHE A 513 10.14 -20.58 -19.76
CA PHE A 513 9.05 -21.18 -20.53
C PHE A 513 7.70 -20.99 -19.83
N GLU A 514 6.61 -20.96 -20.59
CA GLU A 514 5.26 -20.86 -20.06
C GLU A 514 4.87 -22.11 -19.26
N SER A 515 4.34 -21.94 -18.04
CA SER A 515 4.03 -23.05 -17.13
C SER A 515 2.76 -23.84 -17.52
N ALA A 516 1.79 -23.24 -18.22
CA ALA A 516 0.54 -23.91 -18.60
C ALA A 516 0.63 -24.66 -19.95
N HIS A 517 1.60 -24.32 -20.80
CA HIS A 517 1.74 -24.93 -22.12
C HIS A 517 2.43 -26.30 -22.06
N ALA A 518 2.00 -27.26 -22.89
CA ALA A 518 2.62 -28.60 -22.97
C ALA A 518 4.00 -28.56 -23.67
N ASN A 519 4.15 -27.65 -24.63
CA ASN A 519 5.39 -27.41 -25.37
C ASN A 519 6.25 -26.35 -24.68
N PRO A 520 7.58 -26.33 -24.91
CA PRO A 520 8.47 -25.31 -24.37
C PRO A 520 8.33 -23.98 -25.15
N VAL A 521 7.29 -23.21 -24.81
CA VAL A 521 7.03 -21.87 -25.37
C VAL A 521 7.70 -20.83 -24.49
N PHE A 522 8.54 -19.97 -25.07
CA PHE A 522 9.23 -18.92 -24.32
C PHE A 522 8.23 -17.85 -23.84
N SER A 523 8.21 -17.59 -22.54
CA SER A 523 7.32 -16.60 -21.91
C SER A 523 8.04 -15.35 -21.43
N ARG A 524 9.34 -15.45 -21.16
CA ARG A 524 10.20 -14.33 -20.78
C ARG A 524 11.60 -14.54 -21.31
N ILE A 525 12.23 -13.45 -21.76
CA ILE A 525 13.58 -13.47 -22.30
C ILE A 525 14.34 -12.31 -21.67
N ARG A 526 15.51 -12.59 -21.11
CA ARG A 526 16.39 -11.58 -20.55
C ARG A 526 17.18 -10.90 -21.67
N SER A 527 17.22 -9.58 -21.64
CA SER A 527 17.96 -8.77 -22.63
C SER A 527 19.48 -9.02 -22.61
N ASP A 528 20.03 -9.44 -21.47
CA ASP A 528 21.44 -9.79 -21.28
C ASP A 528 21.75 -11.30 -21.46
N GLY A 529 20.75 -12.09 -21.89
CA GLY A 529 20.85 -13.55 -22.01
C GLY A 529 21.14 -14.04 -23.43
N PRO A 530 21.63 -15.29 -23.59
CA PRO A 530 21.96 -15.85 -24.90
C PRO A 530 20.73 -16.09 -25.79
N ALA A 531 19.54 -16.34 -25.23
CA ALA A 531 18.30 -16.42 -26.01
C ALA A 531 18.00 -15.11 -26.75
N ALA A 532 18.15 -13.96 -26.08
CA ALA A 532 17.99 -12.65 -26.72
C ALA A 532 19.05 -12.44 -27.81
N ALA A 533 20.31 -12.78 -27.52
CA ALA A 533 21.41 -12.65 -28.49
C ALA A 533 21.21 -13.52 -29.74
N ALA A 534 20.56 -14.69 -29.60
CA ALA A 534 20.20 -15.58 -30.71
C ALA A 534 18.94 -15.14 -31.47
N GLY A 535 18.28 -14.06 -31.04
CA GLY A 535 17.07 -13.54 -31.69
C GLY A 535 15.80 -14.35 -31.39
N ILE A 536 15.76 -15.08 -30.26
CA ILE A 536 14.56 -15.76 -29.75
C ILE A 536 13.59 -14.69 -29.22
N ASN A 537 12.29 -14.90 -29.48
CA ASN A 537 11.21 -14.02 -29.04
C ASN A 537 10.26 -14.73 -28.08
N VAL A 538 9.60 -13.94 -27.23
CA VAL A 538 8.46 -14.44 -26.45
C VAL A 538 7.36 -14.91 -27.41
N GLY A 539 6.79 -16.08 -27.10
CA GLY A 539 5.83 -16.79 -27.95
C GLY A 539 6.46 -17.72 -28.98
N ASP A 540 7.79 -17.78 -29.10
CA ASP A 540 8.44 -18.84 -29.88
C ASP A 540 8.31 -20.18 -29.15
N GLU A 541 7.98 -21.25 -29.88
CA GLU A 541 8.06 -22.62 -29.39
C GLU A 541 9.42 -23.22 -29.75
N LEU A 542 10.16 -23.74 -28.77
CA LEU A 542 11.40 -24.49 -29.02
C LEU A 542 11.06 -25.92 -29.48
N ILE A 543 11.29 -26.23 -30.75
CA ILE A 543 10.99 -27.54 -31.34
C ILE A 543 12.14 -28.51 -31.11
N ALA A 544 13.38 -28.09 -31.37
CA ALA A 544 14.55 -28.95 -31.23
C ALA A 544 15.84 -28.16 -30.92
N VAL A 545 16.82 -28.86 -30.35
CA VAL A 545 18.21 -28.41 -30.18
C VAL A 545 19.11 -29.40 -30.89
N ASN A 546 19.92 -28.93 -31.84
CA ASN A 546 20.76 -29.74 -32.75
C ASN A 546 19.96 -30.92 -33.34
N ASP A 547 18.82 -30.61 -33.97
CA ASP A 547 17.88 -31.56 -34.58
C ASP A 547 17.25 -32.61 -33.63
N ILE A 548 17.48 -32.52 -32.32
CA ILE A 548 16.87 -33.40 -31.33
C ILE A 548 15.64 -32.72 -30.72
N ARG A 549 14.48 -33.38 -30.82
CA ARG A 549 13.20 -32.88 -30.30
C ARG A 549 13.31 -32.44 -28.84
N SER A 550 12.86 -31.22 -28.57
CA SER A 550 12.75 -30.67 -27.23
C SER A 550 11.33 -30.85 -26.69
N THR A 551 11.25 -31.15 -25.39
CA THR A 551 10.01 -31.16 -24.63
C THR A 551 10.20 -30.31 -23.39
N LYS A 552 9.11 -29.78 -22.84
CA LYS A 552 9.17 -28.95 -21.65
C LYS A 552 9.77 -29.67 -20.44
N SER A 553 9.48 -30.96 -20.26
CA SER A 553 10.05 -31.77 -19.17
C SER A 553 11.48 -32.25 -19.44
N GLY A 554 11.88 -32.33 -20.72
CA GLY A 554 13.19 -32.85 -21.13
C GLY A 554 14.25 -31.79 -21.39
N ILE A 555 13.86 -30.54 -21.67
CA ILE A 555 14.77 -29.50 -22.18
C ILE A 555 15.95 -29.24 -21.24
N GLU A 556 15.75 -29.22 -19.92
CA GLU A 556 16.85 -29.02 -18.99
C GLU A 556 17.91 -30.14 -19.07
N LYS A 557 17.47 -31.40 -19.17
CA LYS A 557 18.35 -32.57 -19.31
C LYS A 557 19.03 -32.62 -20.69
N GLN A 558 18.31 -32.18 -21.72
CA GLN A 558 18.83 -32.06 -23.08
C GLN A 558 19.95 -31.03 -23.13
N LEU A 559 19.71 -29.82 -22.60
CA LEU A 559 20.70 -28.74 -22.56
C LEU A 559 21.95 -29.12 -21.75
N GLN A 560 21.82 -29.97 -20.74
CA GLN A 560 22.96 -30.53 -20.01
C GLN A 560 23.85 -31.45 -20.85
N GLN A 561 23.50 -31.82 -22.08
CA GLN A 561 24.38 -32.63 -22.92
C GLN A 561 25.50 -31.83 -23.60
N TYR A 562 25.36 -30.50 -23.68
CA TYR A 562 26.29 -29.62 -24.39
C TYR A 562 27.26 -28.92 -23.41
N ALA A 563 28.48 -28.61 -23.89
CA ALA A 563 29.43 -27.81 -23.13
C ALA A 563 29.24 -26.30 -23.33
N VAL A 564 29.65 -25.55 -22.31
CA VAL A 564 29.68 -24.09 -22.38
C VAL A 564 30.66 -23.66 -23.47
N GLY A 565 30.22 -22.77 -24.35
CA GLY A 565 30.96 -22.29 -25.51
C GLY A 565 30.59 -22.96 -26.82
N GLU A 566 29.91 -24.11 -26.81
CA GLU A 566 29.38 -24.75 -28.01
C GLU A 566 28.30 -23.89 -28.68
N THR A 567 28.20 -23.97 -30.01
CA THR A 567 27.09 -23.40 -30.77
C THR A 567 25.97 -24.43 -30.87
N LEU A 568 24.76 -24.03 -30.45
CA LEU A 568 23.55 -24.82 -30.56
C LEU A 568 22.72 -24.29 -31.73
N ASP A 569 22.26 -25.18 -32.60
CA ASP A 569 21.22 -24.91 -33.58
C ASP A 569 19.85 -25.14 -32.94
N LEU A 570 19.05 -24.09 -32.87
CA LEU A 570 17.73 -24.11 -32.27
C LEU A 570 16.67 -24.05 -33.37
N LEU A 571 15.93 -25.14 -33.53
CA LEU A 571 14.73 -25.14 -34.36
C LEU A 571 13.57 -24.60 -33.53
N ILE A 572 13.02 -23.46 -33.93
CA ILE A 572 11.86 -22.84 -33.29
C ILE A 572 10.67 -22.75 -34.25
N ALA A 573 9.46 -22.72 -33.69
CA ALA A 573 8.26 -22.32 -34.42
C ALA A 573 7.85 -20.90 -33.99
N ARG A 574 7.89 -19.97 -34.94
CA ARG A 574 7.45 -18.57 -34.75
C ARG A 574 6.25 -18.30 -35.63
N ARG A 575 5.07 -18.12 -35.01
CA ARG A 575 3.81 -17.84 -35.73
C ARG A 575 3.55 -18.83 -36.88
N GLY A 576 3.79 -20.12 -36.62
CA GLY A 576 3.60 -21.20 -37.59
C GLY A 576 4.75 -21.39 -38.60
N ARG A 577 5.82 -20.59 -38.56
CA ARG A 577 7.01 -20.79 -39.41
C ARG A 577 8.17 -21.38 -38.62
N LEU A 578 8.76 -22.44 -39.15
CA LEU A 578 9.99 -23.01 -38.60
C LEU A 578 11.19 -22.13 -38.94
N ARG A 579 12.11 -21.95 -37.98
CA ARG A 579 13.35 -21.20 -38.14
C ARG A 579 14.47 -21.91 -37.38
N HIS A 580 15.64 -21.93 -37.98
CA HIS A 580 16.90 -22.28 -37.31
C HIS A 580 17.53 -21.00 -36.76
N LEU A 581 17.94 -21.03 -35.50
CA LEU A 581 18.65 -19.95 -34.83
C LEU A 581 19.91 -20.52 -34.17
N GLU A 582 21.05 -19.89 -34.42
CA GLU A 582 22.29 -20.25 -33.75
C GLU A 582 22.40 -19.53 -32.39
N MET A 583 22.69 -20.29 -31.33
CA MET A 583 22.88 -19.74 -29.99
C MET A 583 24.14 -20.32 -29.37
N LYS A 584 25.00 -19.45 -28.82
CA LYS A 584 26.15 -19.89 -28.03
C LYS A 584 25.69 -20.38 -26.64
N ALA A 585 26.05 -21.60 -26.28
CA ALA A 585 25.76 -22.19 -24.98
C ALA A 585 26.55 -21.45 -23.88
N THR A 586 25.86 -20.80 -22.96
CA THR A 586 26.50 -20.07 -21.84
C THR A 586 26.18 -20.73 -20.50
N ALA A 587 27.05 -20.53 -19.51
CA ALA A 587 26.76 -20.91 -18.14
C ALA A 587 25.86 -19.86 -17.49
N GLU A 588 24.98 -20.29 -16.60
CA GLU A 588 24.23 -19.37 -15.74
C GLU A 588 25.19 -18.48 -14.92
N PRO A 589 24.96 -17.15 -14.86
CA PRO A 589 25.75 -16.26 -14.03
C PRO A 589 25.68 -16.69 -12.55
N LYS A 590 26.82 -17.16 -11.99
CA LYS A 590 26.90 -17.67 -10.60
C LYS A 590 27.31 -16.56 -9.64
N GLN A 591 26.40 -15.68 -9.25
CA GLN A 591 26.58 -14.84 -8.06
C GLN A 591 25.58 -15.25 -6.99
N LYS A 592 26.10 -15.58 -5.80
CA LYS A 592 25.29 -15.87 -4.62
C LYS A 592 25.14 -14.59 -3.81
N TRP A 593 24.02 -13.94 -3.99
CA TRP A 593 23.61 -12.76 -3.22
C TRP A 593 23.05 -13.15 -1.85
N GLN A 594 23.75 -14.05 -1.15
CA GLN A 594 23.34 -14.54 0.17
C GLN A 594 24.21 -13.93 1.25
N LEU A 595 23.63 -13.05 2.06
CA LEU A 595 24.29 -12.42 3.19
C LEU A 595 24.53 -13.41 4.32
N ARG A 596 25.74 -13.35 4.89
CA ARG A 596 26.11 -14.04 6.13
C ARG A 596 27.02 -13.17 6.98
N PRO A 597 27.05 -13.38 8.31
CA PRO A 597 28.11 -12.82 9.14
C PRO A 597 29.49 -13.23 8.62
N LEU A 598 30.39 -12.25 8.52
CA LEU A 598 31.78 -12.46 8.13
C LEU A 598 32.49 -13.32 9.17
N ALA A 599 33.18 -14.38 8.71
CA ALA A 599 34.05 -15.17 9.56
C ALA A 599 35.19 -14.27 10.10
N GLY A 600 35.33 -14.18 11.41
CA GLY A 600 36.28 -13.27 12.05
C GLY A 600 35.80 -11.82 12.18
N ALA A 601 34.50 -11.54 12.00
CA ALA A 601 33.94 -10.21 12.29
C ALA A 601 34.36 -9.72 13.68
N SER A 602 34.89 -8.49 13.74
CA SER A 602 35.32 -7.84 14.98
C SER A 602 34.17 -7.66 15.97
N GLY A 603 34.48 -7.47 17.25
CA GLY A 603 33.48 -7.16 18.27
C GLY A 603 32.64 -5.92 17.92
N TYR A 604 33.27 -4.89 17.34
CA TYR A 604 32.57 -3.69 16.86
C TYR A 604 31.58 -3.99 15.74
N GLN A 605 31.96 -4.78 14.74
CA GLN A 605 31.06 -5.15 13.64
C GLN A 605 29.84 -5.93 14.14
N LYS A 606 30.05 -6.92 15.02
CA LYS A 606 28.96 -7.68 15.64
C LYS A 606 28.03 -6.76 16.44
N SER A 607 28.60 -5.88 17.25
CA SER A 607 27.83 -4.90 18.04
C SER A 607 27.04 -3.93 17.16
N ARG A 608 27.57 -3.50 16.00
CA ARG A 608 26.86 -2.62 15.06
C ARG A 608 25.69 -3.32 14.41
N LEU A 609 25.87 -4.57 13.97
CA LEU A 609 24.78 -5.37 13.42
C LEU A 609 23.71 -5.66 14.48
N ASP A 610 24.11 -5.97 15.72
CA ASP A 610 23.14 -6.20 16.79
C ASP A 610 22.44 -4.90 17.23
N SER A 611 23.11 -3.74 17.11
CA SER A 611 22.51 -2.42 17.34
C SER A 611 21.50 -2.03 16.28
N LEU A 612 21.61 -2.53 15.04
CA LEU A 612 20.61 -2.32 14.00
C LEU A 612 19.30 -3.06 14.35
N LEU A 613 19.43 -4.25 14.93
CA LEU A 613 18.35 -5.21 15.17
C LEU A 613 17.65 -5.03 16.53
N LYS A 614 18.05 -4.05 17.34
CA LYS A 614 17.46 -3.67 18.62
C LYS A 614 16.78 -2.31 18.49
#